data_AF-A0A1J1IUK6-F1
#
_entry.id   AF-A0A1J1IUK6-F1
#
_cell.length_a   1.000
_cell.length_b   1.000
_cell.length_c   1.000
_cell.angle_alpha   90.00
_cell.angle_beta   90.00
_cell.angle_gamma   90.00
#
_symmetry.space_group_name_H-M   'P 1'
#
loop_
_entity.id
_entity.type
_entity.pdbx_description
1 polymer ?
#
loop_
_entity_poly.entity_id
_entity_poly.type
_entity_poly.pdbx_seq_one_letter_code
_entity_poly.pdbx_strand_id
1 'polypeptide(L)'
;MIRFNIFWSHVVYDKDFLNPLLYFLQESLPFYVSLKNIFEDNETALRLYEKVCRNGIVIVCRLITNRESEIEFMSKEKQAEILYSNFIISIPMIFDLVTLLGSNNKTLLQKIIETLVKIEPKYLNDLKMGIKFIQSTFIKMREQLKVIETENRDLDEKYEDITLYLMNIASTLNLIIDTASNELKTFCSRDFHLEQSIASLYDNFIPILYNLAYSFDPDAWFLTYISYARIELINCYRNLINRGISAILNAGDKNRRKLADEILSILTECAGYKTFIIDYVQMYPIEMDLDIITQGGKNIDKIKLNFVSDAYKIDQAASKLSNGHHNNDIVDPLNGDEEFEGACALPVHQNEFSKASMTTQNVEEVLQIETSKILELFPHYGVGYIRRLLAYYNNNSEEVISKIVEGNLDSSFNDCDIDEPYIPKDIPDKVFLATGLERSNIYDGDKRNRKLITNF
;
A
#
# COMPACT_ATOMS: atom_id res chain seq x y z
N MET A 1 -30.82 -6.02 -25.37
CA MET A 1 -29.69 -5.07 -25.21
C MET A 1 -30.09 -3.76 -25.88
N ILE A 2 -29.78 -2.61 -25.29
CA ILE A 2 -30.05 -1.29 -25.90
C ILE A 2 -29.20 -1.12 -27.18
N ARG A 3 -29.75 -0.52 -28.24
CA ARG A 3 -29.06 -0.26 -29.52
C ARG A 3 -27.78 0.58 -29.31
N PHE A 4 -26.77 0.40 -30.16
CA PHE A 4 -25.45 1.05 -30.00
C PHE A 4 -25.55 2.57 -29.84
N ASN A 5 -26.26 3.24 -30.73
CA ASN A 5 -26.41 4.70 -30.72
C ASN A 5 -27.15 5.19 -29.47
N ILE A 6 -28.15 4.46 -28.98
CA ILE A 6 -28.89 4.82 -27.77
C ILE A 6 -28.01 4.61 -26.54
N PHE A 7 -27.28 3.50 -26.46
CA PHE A 7 -26.36 3.21 -25.37
C PHE A 7 -25.31 4.31 -25.21
N TRP A 8 -24.60 4.65 -26.29
CA TRP A 8 -23.58 5.70 -26.25
C TRP A 8 -24.16 7.09 -26.02
N SER A 9 -25.39 7.35 -26.45
CA SER A 9 -26.08 8.60 -26.12
C SER A 9 -26.32 8.72 -24.61
N HIS A 10 -26.78 7.66 -23.95
CA HIS A 10 -26.92 7.66 -22.49
C HIS A 10 -25.56 7.80 -21.81
N VAL A 11 -24.55 7.02 -22.19
CA VAL A 11 -23.21 7.10 -21.59
C VAL A 11 -22.62 8.51 -21.65
N VAL A 12 -22.87 9.26 -22.73
CA VAL A 12 -22.30 10.61 -22.91
C VAL A 12 -23.14 11.71 -22.26
N TYR A 13 -24.47 11.62 -22.33
CA TYR A 13 -25.36 12.73 -21.97
C TYR A 13 -26.10 12.53 -20.65
N ASP A 14 -26.26 11.29 -20.19
CA ASP A 14 -26.93 10.94 -18.95
C ASP A 14 -25.87 10.56 -17.91
N LYS A 15 -25.52 11.55 -17.06
CA LYS A 15 -24.46 11.41 -16.05
C LYS A 15 -24.73 10.28 -15.05
N ASP A 16 -26.00 9.94 -14.83
CA ASP A 16 -26.39 8.95 -13.83
C ASP A 16 -26.54 7.54 -14.41
N PHE A 17 -26.48 7.41 -15.74
CA PHE A 17 -26.70 6.14 -16.44
C PHE A 17 -25.76 5.02 -15.98
N LEU A 18 -24.50 5.37 -15.69
CA LEU A 18 -23.47 4.41 -15.23
C LEU A 18 -23.34 4.34 -13.71
N ASN A 19 -24.04 5.16 -12.93
CA ASN A 19 -23.97 5.11 -11.46
C ASN A 19 -24.29 3.72 -10.89
N PRO A 20 -25.32 2.98 -11.37
CA PRO A 20 -25.58 1.64 -10.87
C PRO A 20 -24.41 0.66 -11.09
N LEU A 21 -23.66 0.82 -12.19
CA LEU A 21 -22.45 0.04 -12.43
C LEU A 21 -21.36 0.43 -11.44
N LEU A 22 -21.12 1.74 -11.27
CA LEU A 22 -20.07 2.23 -10.38
C LEU A 22 -20.33 1.81 -8.93
N TYR A 23 -21.53 2.05 -8.40
CA TYR A 23 -21.91 1.61 -7.05
C TYR A 23 -21.79 0.11 -6.88
N PHE A 24 -22.19 -0.67 -7.89
CA PHE A 24 -22.06 -2.12 -7.80
C PHE A 24 -20.59 -2.56 -7.74
N LEU A 25 -19.71 -1.98 -8.55
CA LEU A 25 -18.29 -2.32 -8.55
C LEU A 25 -17.64 -1.97 -7.20
N GLN A 26 -17.91 -0.78 -6.68
CA GLN A 26 -17.38 -0.30 -5.39
C GLN A 26 -17.83 -1.16 -4.22
N GLU A 27 -19.09 -1.58 -4.21
CA GLU A 27 -19.69 -2.37 -3.11
C GLU A 27 -19.62 -3.89 -3.37
N SER A 28 -18.92 -4.32 -4.43
CA SER A 28 -18.83 -5.74 -4.75
C SER A 28 -17.96 -6.49 -3.74
N LEU A 29 -18.33 -7.74 -3.48
CA LEU A 29 -17.56 -8.62 -2.62
C LEU A 29 -16.21 -8.95 -3.28
N PRO A 30 -15.08 -8.77 -2.60
CA PRO A 30 -13.77 -9.15 -3.10
C PRO A 30 -13.71 -10.63 -3.47
N PHE A 31 -12.94 -10.96 -4.51
CA PHE A 31 -12.84 -12.31 -5.05
C PHE A 31 -12.39 -13.40 -4.05
N TYR A 32 -11.70 -13.00 -2.98
CA TYR A 32 -11.22 -13.90 -1.93
C TYR A 32 -12.28 -14.15 -0.84
N VAL A 33 -13.40 -13.44 -0.85
CA VAL A 33 -14.52 -13.68 0.07
C VAL A 33 -15.36 -14.84 -0.48
N SER A 34 -15.63 -15.82 0.38
CA SER A 34 -16.47 -16.97 0.03
C SER A 34 -17.94 -16.55 -0.12
N LEU A 35 -18.42 -16.46 -1.37
CA LEU A 35 -19.83 -16.17 -1.64
C LEU A 35 -20.76 -17.21 -0.98
N LYS A 36 -20.33 -18.47 -0.88
CA LYS A 36 -21.12 -19.52 -0.22
C LYS A 36 -21.31 -19.21 1.27
N ASN A 37 -20.32 -18.62 1.93
CA ASN A 37 -20.43 -18.27 3.34
C ASN A 37 -21.32 -17.04 3.52
N ILE A 38 -21.27 -16.08 2.59
CA ILE A 38 -22.09 -14.85 2.65
C ILE A 38 -23.56 -15.12 2.35
N PHE A 39 -23.84 -15.93 1.33
CA PHE A 39 -25.22 -16.19 0.91
C PHE A 39 -25.82 -17.44 1.56
N GLU A 40 -25.00 -18.26 2.23
CA GLU A 40 -25.39 -19.51 2.89
C GLU A 40 -26.32 -20.37 2.00
N ASP A 41 -27.54 -20.62 2.44
CA ASP A 41 -28.56 -21.42 1.75
C ASP A 41 -29.44 -20.57 0.79
N ASN A 42 -29.20 -19.27 0.67
CA ASN A 42 -29.96 -18.39 -0.21
C ASN A 42 -29.44 -18.43 -1.66
N GLU A 43 -29.71 -19.55 -2.34
CA GLU A 43 -29.34 -19.75 -3.74
C GLU A 43 -29.88 -18.65 -4.68
N THR A 44 -31.04 -18.07 -4.37
CA THR A 44 -31.64 -17.04 -5.22
C THR A 44 -30.83 -15.76 -5.18
N ALA A 45 -30.41 -15.32 -4.00
CA ALA A 45 -29.54 -14.15 -3.85
C ALA A 45 -28.19 -14.36 -4.53
N LEU A 46 -27.57 -15.54 -4.36
CA LEU A 46 -26.31 -15.88 -5.03
C LEU A 46 -26.44 -15.80 -6.56
N ARG A 47 -27.47 -16.43 -7.15
CA ARG A 47 -27.70 -16.38 -8.61
C ARG A 47 -27.95 -14.96 -9.11
N LEU A 48 -28.63 -14.13 -8.33
CA LEU A 48 -28.84 -12.72 -8.67
C LEU A 48 -27.52 -11.95 -8.61
N TYR A 49 -26.72 -12.14 -7.56
CA TYR A 49 -25.40 -11.52 -7.44
C TYR A 49 -24.49 -11.86 -8.63
N GLU A 50 -24.34 -13.15 -8.95
CA GLU A 50 -23.56 -13.61 -10.11
C GLU A 50 -24.05 -13.02 -11.43
N LYS A 51 -25.37 -12.88 -11.59
CA LYS A 51 -25.98 -12.25 -12.77
C LYS A 51 -25.64 -10.77 -12.84
N VAL A 52 -25.64 -10.05 -11.72
CA VAL A 52 -25.25 -8.64 -11.66
C VAL A 52 -23.76 -8.50 -11.96
N CYS A 53 -22.89 -9.34 -11.38
CA CYS A 53 -21.45 -9.38 -11.70
C CYS A 53 -21.24 -9.51 -13.21
N ARG A 54 -21.88 -10.53 -13.82
CA ARG A 54 -21.76 -10.79 -15.26
C ARG A 54 -22.24 -9.60 -16.08
N ASN A 55 -23.37 -9.00 -15.71
CA ASN A 55 -23.90 -7.83 -16.41
C ASN A 55 -22.95 -6.63 -16.31
N GLY A 56 -22.39 -6.38 -15.13
CA GLY A 56 -21.41 -5.31 -14.92
C GLY A 56 -20.19 -5.48 -15.81
N ILE A 57 -19.62 -6.68 -15.84
CA ILE A 57 -18.48 -7.04 -16.70
C ILE A 57 -18.84 -6.86 -18.19
N VAL A 58 -20.04 -7.30 -18.61
CA VAL A 58 -20.50 -7.13 -20.00
C VAL A 58 -20.63 -5.66 -20.38
N ILE A 59 -21.10 -4.79 -19.46
CA ILE A 59 -21.16 -3.35 -19.70
C ILE A 59 -19.75 -2.77 -19.85
N VAL A 60 -18.80 -3.14 -18.99
CA VAL A 60 -17.40 -2.72 -19.11
C VAL A 60 -16.81 -3.19 -20.45
N CYS A 61 -17.01 -4.45 -20.83
CA CYS A 61 -16.57 -4.98 -22.12
C CYS A 61 -17.19 -4.20 -23.30
N ARG A 62 -18.45 -3.79 -23.19
CA ARG A 62 -19.13 -2.98 -24.20
C ARG A 62 -18.52 -1.58 -24.30
N LEU A 63 -18.23 -0.93 -23.16
CA LEU A 63 -17.58 0.39 -23.12
C LEU A 63 -16.23 0.38 -23.84
N ILE A 64 -15.44 -0.70 -23.71
CA ILE A 64 -14.15 -0.85 -24.39
C ILE A 64 -14.25 -1.42 -25.82
N THR A 65 -15.46 -1.69 -26.33
CA THR A 65 -15.67 -2.19 -27.70
C THR A 65 -16.08 -1.07 -28.65
N ASN A 66 -15.18 -0.67 -29.56
CA ASN A 66 -15.40 0.45 -30.47
C ASN A 66 -16.27 0.12 -31.71
N ARG A 67 -16.44 -1.18 -32.01
CA ARG A 67 -17.18 -1.69 -33.16
C ARG A 67 -17.96 -2.95 -32.76
N GLU A 68 -19.27 -2.82 -32.61
CA GLU A 68 -20.19 -3.93 -32.31
C GLU A 68 -20.66 -4.64 -33.59
N SER A 69 -20.76 -3.92 -34.71
CA SER A 69 -21.05 -4.49 -36.03
C SER A 69 -20.47 -3.62 -37.16
N GLU A 70 -20.68 -3.99 -38.42
CA GLU A 70 -20.23 -3.19 -39.57
C GLU A 70 -20.87 -1.79 -39.63
N ILE A 71 -22.07 -1.65 -39.05
CA ILE A 71 -22.85 -0.40 -39.04
C ILE A 71 -22.91 0.27 -37.65
N GLU A 72 -22.67 -0.49 -36.59
CA GLU A 72 -22.65 0.00 -35.20
C GLU A 72 -21.20 0.10 -34.71
N PHE A 73 -20.58 1.25 -34.94
CA PHE A 73 -19.22 1.53 -34.53
C PHE A 73 -18.99 3.02 -34.31
N MET A 74 -17.89 3.34 -33.63
CA MET A 74 -17.34 4.68 -33.53
C MET A 74 -15.84 4.66 -33.83
N SER A 75 -15.29 5.85 -34.13
CA SER A 75 -13.85 5.99 -34.29
C SER A 75 -13.14 5.72 -32.95
N LYS A 76 -11.90 5.21 -33.03
CA LYS A 76 -11.12 4.89 -31.83
C LYS A 76 -10.80 6.16 -31.04
N GLU A 77 -10.54 7.24 -31.77
CA GLU A 77 -10.25 8.56 -31.22
C GLU A 77 -11.45 9.09 -30.43
N LYS A 78 -12.67 8.91 -30.95
CA LYS A 78 -13.87 9.35 -30.25
C LYS A 78 -14.16 8.49 -29.02
N GLN A 79 -13.93 7.18 -29.10
CA GLN A 79 -14.07 6.30 -27.94
C GLN A 79 -13.07 6.68 -26.84
N ALA A 80 -11.80 6.95 -27.20
CA ALA A 80 -10.78 7.38 -26.24
C ALA A 80 -11.17 8.69 -25.55
N GLU A 81 -11.62 9.68 -26.31
CA GLU A 81 -12.13 10.95 -25.78
C GLU A 81 -13.29 10.72 -24.81
N ILE A 82 -14.30 9.92 -25.18
CA ILE A 82 -15.44 9.64 -24.31
C ILE A 82 -15.00 8.92 -23.04
N LEU A 83 -14.16 7.89 -23.14
CA LEU A 83 -13.78 7.10 -21.99
C LEU A 83 -12.89 7.87 -21.02
N TYR A 84 -11.86 8.54 -21.54
CA TYR A 84 -10.83 9.19 -20.73
C TYR A 84 -11.21 10.63 -20.36
N SER A 85 -11.62 11.47 -21.32
CA SER A 85 -11.90 12.88 -21.05
C SER A 85 -13.17 13.11 -20.23
N ASN A 86 -14.13 12.19 -20.28
CA ASN A 86 -15.35 12.26 -19.46
C ASN A 86 -15.29 11.36 -18.21
N PHE A 87 -14.12 10.81 -17.86
CA PHE A 87 -13.93 9.96 -16.67
C PHE A 87 -14.89 8.76 -16.57
N ILE A 88 -15.29 8.20 -17.72
CA ILE A 88 -16.23 7.05 -17.75
C ILE A 88 -15.58 5.80 -17.17
N ILE A 89 -14.27 5.62 -17.39
CA ILE A 89 -13.48 4.58 -16.75
C ILE A 89 -12.33 5.26 -16.02
N SER A 90 -12.29 5.12 -14.70
CA SER A 90 -11.27 5.70 -13.82
C SER A 90 -10.35 4.62 -13.27
N ILE A 91 -9.18 4.99 -12.76
CA ILE A 91 -8.27 4.03 -12.09
C ILE A 91 -8.95 3.33 -10.89
N PRO A 92 -9.70 4.02 -10.01
CA PRO A 92 -10.49 3.34 -8.97
C PRO A 92 -11.43 2.27 -9.53
N MET A 93 -12.18 2.58 -10.60
CA MET A 93 -13.08 1.61 -11.23
C MET A 93 -12.31 0.39 -11.79
N ILE A 94 -11.09 0.59 -12.30
CA ILE A 94 -10.23 -0.52 -12.73
C ILE A 94 -9.82 -1.38 -11.52
N PHE A 95 -9.51 -0.78 -10.38
CA PHE A 95 -9.15 -1.51 -9.16
C PHE A 95 -10.35 -2.28 -8.59
N ASP A 96 -11.54 -1.67 -8.59
CA ASP A 96 -12.78 -2.36 -8.20
C ASP A 96 -13.04 -3.57 -9.12
N LEU A 97 -12.76 -3.42 -10.42
CA LEU A 97 -12.88 -4.52 -11.39
C LEU A 97 -11.83 -5.62 -11.16
N VAL A 98 -10.61 -5.27 -10.76
CA VAL A 98 -9.56 -6.23 -10.38
C VAL A 98 -10.07 -7.07 -9.19
N THR A 99 -10.60 -6.40 -8.17
CA THR A 99 -11.13 -7.01 -6.95
C THR A 99 -12.34 -7.90 -7.22
N LEU A 100 -13.20 -7.53 -8.17
CA LEU A 100 -14.35 -8.34 -8.59
C LEU A 100 -13.94 -9.57 -9.40
N LEU A 101 -13.08 -9.40 -10.41
CA LEU A 101 -12.72 -10.48 -11.35
C LEU A 101 -11.78 -11.51 -10.73
N GLY A 102 -10.86 -11.05 -9.89
CA GLY A 102 -9.95 -11.90 -9.13
C GLY A 102 -9.01 -12.75 -9.97
N SER A 103 -8.34 -13.68 -9.28
CA SER A 103 -7.37 -14.61 -9.86
C SER A 103 -7.95 -15.62 -10.85
N ASN A 104 -9.24 -15.93 -10.76
CA ASN A 104 -9.91 -16.88 -11.64
C ASN A 104 -10.17 -16.33 -13.05
N ASN A 105 -10.18 -15.00 -13.21
CA ASN A 105 -10.49 -14.33 -14.48
C ASN A 105 -9.32 -13.50 -15.02
N LYS A 106 -8.07 -13.85 -14.64
CA LYS A 106 -6.84 -13.13 -15.03
C LYS A 106 -6.73 -12.83 -16.52
N THR A 107 -7.05 -13.79 -17.38
CA THR A 107 -6.98 -13.60 -18.85
C THR A 107 -7.97 -12.53 -19.34
N LEU A 108 -9.16 -12.46 -18.74
CA LEU A 108 -10.12 -11.42 -19.08
C LEU A 108 -9.67 -10.07 -18.54
N LEU A 109 -9.21 -10.02 -17.28
CA LEU A 109 -8.69 -8.82 -16.66
C LEU A 109 -7.51 -8.23 -17.45
N GLN A 110 -6.54 -9.05 -17.84
CA GLN A 110 -5.42 -8.67 -18.69
C GLN A 110 -5.91 -8.06 -20.02
N LYS A 111 -6.86 -8.72 -20.71
CA LYS A 111 -7.42 -8.20 -21.96
C LYS A 111 -8.10 -6.84 -21.78
N ILE A 112 -8.82 -6.64 -20.68
CA ILE A 112 -9.47 -5.36 -20.37
C ILE A 112 -8.42 -4.27 -20.19
N ILE A 113 -7.41 -4.49 -19.34
CA ILE A 113 -6.34 -3.52 -19.08
C ILE A 113 -5.55 -3.20 -20.35
N GLU A 114 -5.14 -4.22 -21.12
CA GLU A 114 -4.44 -4.03 -22.39
C GLU A 114 -5.27 -3.25 -23.41
N THR A 115 -6.59 -3.52 -23.47
CA THR A 115 -7.50 -2.81 -24.37
C THR A 115 -7.65 -1.35 -23.95
N LEU A 116 -7.76 -1.05 -22.65
CA LEU A 116 -7.84 0.32 -22.15
C LEU A 116 -6.58 1.12 -22.50
N VAL A 117 -5.39 0.57 -22.25
CA VAL A 117 -4.12 1.23 -22.61
C VAL A 117 -3.98 1.40 -24.12
N LYS A 118 -4.51 0.46 -24.92
CA LYS A 118 -4.52 0.58 -26.38
C LYS A 118 -5.51 1.64 -26.88
N ILE A 119 -6.64 1.82 -26.22
CA ILE A 119 -7.61 2.88 -26.54
C ILE A 119 -7.01 4.25 -26.20
N GLU A 120 -6.46 4.40 -25.01
CA GLU A 120 -5.84 5.64 -24.53
C GLU A 120 -4.56 5.33 -23.73
N PRO A 121 -3.37 5.59 -24.29
CA PRO A 121 -2.09 5.31 -23.63
C PRO A 121 -1.90 6.01 -22.28
N LYS A 122 -2.59 7.13 -22.02
CA LYS A 122 -2.51 7.82 -20.72
C LYS A 122 -2.92 6.95 -19.53
N TYR A 123 -3.81 5.97 -19.72
CA TYR A 123 -4.15 5.02 -18.66
C TYR A 123 -2.93 4.29 -18.09
N LEU A 124 -1.88 4.07 -18.89
CA LEU A 124 -0.65 3.46 -18.39
C LEU A 124 0.04 4.35 -17.34
N ASN A 125 0.06 5.67 -17.56
CA ASN A 125 0.63 6.61 -16.60
C ASN A 125 -0.24 6.72 -15.35
N ASP A 126 -1.56 6.71 -15.51
CA ASP A 126 -2.48 6.78 -14.39
C ASP A 126 -2.44 5.48 -13.55
N LEU A 127 -2.24 4.31 -14.18
CA LEU A 127 -1.98 3.05 -13.50
C LEU A 127 -0.67 3.08 -12.71
N LYS A 128 0.41 3.66 -13.26
CA LYS A 128 1.66 3.88 -12.51
C LYS A 128 1.38 4.72 -11.27
N MET A 129 0.62 5.81 -11.40
CA MET A 129 0.27 6.65 -10.26
C MET A 129 -0.62 5.93 -9.24
N GLY A 130 -1.56 5.09 -9.69
CA GLY A 130 -2.37 4.24 -8.82
C GLY A 130 -1.54 3.24 -8.03
N ILE A 131 -0.56 2.58 -8.66
CA ILE A 131 0.36 1.66 -7.96
C ILE A 131 1.22 2.42 -6.94
N LYS A 132 1.71 3.62 -7.29
CA LYS A 132 2.45 4.47 -6.34
C LYS A 132 1.59 4.87 -5.14
N PHE A 133 0.31 5.15 -5.38
CA PHE A 133 -0.64 5.42 -4.30
C PHE A 133 -0.78 4.20 -3.38
N ILE A 134 -1.01 3.01 -3.94
CA ILE A 134 -1.05 1.74 -3.19
C ILE A 134 0.25 1.57 -2.37
N GLN A 135 1.42 1.77 -2.97
CA GLN A 135 2.69 1.70 -2.26
C GLN A 135 2.77 2.69 -1.08
N SER A 136 2.27 3.93 -1.25
CA SER A 136 2.25 4.90 -0.15
C SER A 136 1.33 4.50 1.01
N THR A 137 0.31 3.67 0.76
CA THR A 137 -0.58 3.17 1.81
C THR A 137 0.12 2.22 2.77
N PHE A 138 1.23 1.59 2.36
CA PHE A 138 2.06 0.75 3.23
C PHE A 138 2.57 1.53 4.46
N ILE A 139 2.92 2.80 4.27
CA ILE A 139 3.38 3.69 5.36
C ILE A 139 2.20 4.05 6.25
N LYS A 140 1.06 4.42 5.65
CA LYS A 140 -0.17 4.76 6.39
C LYS A 140 -0.67 3.61 7.26
N MET A 141 -0.61 2.37 6.78
CA MET A 141 -0.95 1.19 7.59
C MET A 141 -0.04 1.06 8.82
N ARG A 142 1.27 1.31 8.67
CA ARG A 142 2.18 1.29 9.82
C ARG A 142 1.86 2.39 10.83
N GLU A 143 1.50 3.58 10.37
CA GLU A 143 1.07 4.68 11.24
C GLU A 143 -0.23 4.33 11.97
N GLN A 144 -1.21 3.75 11.27
CA GLN A 144 -2.47 3.29 11.87
C GLN A 144 -2.23 2.22 12.92
N LEU A 145 -1.34 1.24 12.67
CA LEU A 145 -1.04 0.20 13.66
C LEU A 145 -0.47 0.76 14.96
N LYS A 146 0.41 1.77 14.88
CA LYS A 146 0.94 2.46 16.07
C LYS A 146 -0.13 3.19 16.86
N VAL A 147 -1.16 3.71 16.19
CA VAL A 147 -2.31 4.33 16.87
C VAL A 147 -3.12 3.26 17.59
N ILE A 148 -3.38 2.12 16.93
CA ILE A 148 -4.09 0.99 17.54
C ILE A 148 -3.35 0.49 18.80
N GLU A 149 -2.02 0.41 18.77
CA GLU A 149 -1.20 0.03 19.93
C GLU A 149 -1.34 0.97 21.13
N THR A 150 -1.66 2.25 20.91
CA THR A 150 -1.78 3.24 22.00
C THR A 150 -3.21 3.40 22.51
N GLU A 151 -4.21 2.92 21.76
CA GLU A 151 -5.64 3.04 22.09
C GLU A 151 -6.20 1.79 22.77
N ASN A 152 -6.81 1.93 23.95
CA ASN A 152 -7.32 0.79 24.74
C ASN A 152 -8.80 0.42 24.49
N ARG A 153 -9.42 0.90 23.40
CA ARG A 153 -10.86 0.69 23.13
C ARG A 153 -11.10 0.22 21.70
N ASP A 154 -12.08 -0.66 21.54
CA ASP A 154 -12.57 -1.20 20.26
C ASP A 154 -11.45 -1.81 19.40
N LEU A 155 -10.55 -2.56 20.04
CA LEU A 155 -9.37 -3.15 19.40
C LEU A 155 -9.73 -4.23 18.37
N ASP A 156 -10.83 -4.94 18.57
CA ASP A 156 -11.29 -6.02 17.67
C ASP A 156 -11.59 -5.47 16.26
N GLU A 157 -12.52 -4.52 16.17
CA GLU A 157 -12.89 -3.84 14.91
C GLU A 157 -11.65 -3.25 14.23
N LYS A 158 -10.72 -2.67 15.00
CA LYS A 158 -9.50 -2.07 14.45
C LYS A 158 -8.50 -3.08 13.89
N TYR A 159 -8.30 -4.22 14.55
CA TYR A 159 -7.43 -5.28 14.05
C TYR A 159 -8.05 -5.99 12.84
N GLU A 160 -9.36 -6.19 12.84
CA GLU A 160 -10.11 -6.66 11.68
C GLU A 160 -9.92 -5.69 10.49
N ASP A 161 -10.20 -4.41 10.69
CA ASP A 161 -10.16 -3.39 9.63
C ASP A 161 -8.77 -3.28 8.99
N ILE A 162 -7.71 -3.18 9.81
CA ILE A 162 -6.35 -3.06 9.28
C ILE A 162 -5.90 -4.34 8.56
N THR A 163 -6.38 -5.50 9.01
CA THR A 163 -6.07 -6.80 8.40
C THR A 163 -6.80 -6.97 7.07
N LEU A 164 -8.08 -6.61 7.00
CA LEU A 164 -8.85 -6.59 5.75
C LEU A 164 -8.28 -5.56 4.78
N TYR A 165 -7.82 -4.41 5.27
CA TYR A 165 -7.17 -3.40 4.45
C TYR A 165 -5.84 -3.90 3.87
N LEU A 166 -5.00 -4.56 4.69
CA LEU A 166 -3.78 -5.23 4.22
C LEU A 166 -4.10 -6.26 3.13
N MET A 167 -5.11 -7.11 3.33
CA MET A 167 -5.49 -8.13 2.36
C MET A 167 -5.98 -7.51 1.05
N ASN A 168 -6.84 -6.50 1.12
CA ASN A 168 -7.36 -5.78 -0.05
C ASN A 168 -6.21 -5.18 -0.88
N ILE A 169 -5.27 -4.50 -0.23
CA ILE A 169 -4.12 -3.88 -0.88
C ILE A 169 -3.20 -4.95 -1.48
N ALA A 170 -2.86 -5.99 -0.72
CA ALA A 170 -1.95 -7.04 -1.18
C ALA A 170 -2.50 -7.78 -2.41
N SER A 171 -3.78 -8.18 -2.35
CA SER A 171 -4.45 -8.89 -3.44
C SER A 171 -4.64 -8.03 -4.68
N THR A 172 -5.07 -6.77 -4.52
CA THR A 172 -5.23 -5.81 -5.61
C THR A 172 -3.89 -5.54 -6.30
N LEU A 173 -2.84 -5.28 -5.52
CA LEU A 173 -1.50 -5.04 -6.05
C LEU A 173 -0.97 -6.27 -6.80
N ASN A 174 -1.09 -7.46 -6.21
CA ASN A 174 -0.65 -8.69 -6.86
C ASN A 174 -1.36 -8.91 -8.20
N LEU A 175 -2.69 -8.80 -8.24
CA LEU A 175 -3.44 -9.03 -9.49
C LEU A 175 -3.16 -7.98 -10.56
N ILE A 176 -3.03 -6.70 -10.18
CA ILE A 176 -2.61 -5.65 -11.11
C ILE A 176 -1.24 -5.99 -11.68
N ILE A 177 -0.27 -6.31 -10.83
CA ILE A 177 1.07 -6.64 -11.27
C ILE A 177 1.06 -7.91 -12.11
N ASP A 178 0.38 -8.99 -11.72
CA ASP A 178 0.31 -10.24 -12.47
C ASP A 178 -0.19 -10.00 -13.90
N THR A 179 -1.28 -9.25 -14.04
CA THR A 179 -1.92 -8.92 -15.33
C THR A 179 -1.32 -7.72 -16.06
N ALA A 180 -0.35 -7.03 -15.46
CA ALA A 180 0.29 -5.85 -16.04
C ALA A 180 1.19 -6.18 -17.23
N SER A 181 1.31 -5.19 -18.12
CA SER A 181 2.29 -5.22 -19.20
C SER A 181 3.73 -5.24 -18.66
N ASN A 182 4.66 -5.76 -19.46
CA ASN A 182 6.09 -5.74 -19.10
C ASN A 182 6.63 -4.32 -18.91
N GLU A 183 6.08 -3.33 -19.63
CA GLU A 183 6.45 -1.92 -19.46
C GLU A 183 6.09 -1.41 -18.06
N LEU A 184 4.86 -1.69 -17.60
CA LEU A 184 4.41 -1.30 -16.26
C LEU A 184 5.24 -2.00 -15.18
N LYS A 185 5.44 -3.32 -15.30
CA LYS A 185 6.30 -4.09 -14.39
C LYS A 185 7.72 -3.54 -14.32
N THR A 186 8.29 -3.13 -15.47
CA THR A 186 9.65 -2.56 -15.54
C THR A 186 9.73 -1.23 -14.80
N PHE A 187 8.73 -0.37 -14.98
CA PHE A 187 8.63 0.90 -14.29
C PHE A 187 8.49 0.71 -12.77
N CYS A 188 7.63 -0.21 -12.33
CA CYS A 188 7.46 -0.51 -10.90
C CYS A 188 8.77 -0.93 -10.22
N SER A 189 9.61 -1.72 -10.88
CA SER A 189 10.87 -2.13 -10.27
C SER A 189 11.95 -1.06 -10.31
N ARG A 190 12.05 -0.31 -11.41
CA ARG A 190 13.15 0.65 -11.61
C ARG A 190 12.89 2.00 -10.96
N ASP A 191 11.67 2.50 -11.07
CA ASP A 191 11.31 3.85 -10.63
C ASP A 191 10.68 3.85 -9.23
N PHE A 192 9.99 2.77 -8.85
CA PHE A 192 9.31 2.68 -7.55
C PHE A 192 9.99 1.77 -6.54
N HIS A 193 10.94 0.92 -6.95
CA HIS A 193 11.56 -0.07 -6.06
C HIS A 193 10.50 -0.89 -5.30
N LEU A 194 9.51 -1.38 -6.05
CA LEU A 194 8.32 -2.02 -5.49
C LEU A 194 8.69 -3.32 -4.74
N GLU A 195 9.67 -4.07 -5.24
CA GLU A 195 10.19 -5.28 -4.60
C GLU A 195 10.68 -5.02 -3.17
N GLN A 196 11.50 -3.99 -2.99
CA GLN A 196 12.04 -3.59 -1.69
C GLN A 196 10.93 -3.11 -0.76
N SER A 197 9.93 -2.41 -1.31
CA SER A 197 8.78 -1.93 -0.54
C SER A 197 7.89 -3.08 -0.05
N ILE A 198 7.66 -4.09 -0.90
CA ILE A 198 6.94 -5.31 -0.54
C ILE A 198 7.72 -6.08 0.53
N ALA A 199 9.02 -6.33 0.31
CA ALA A 199 9.84 -7.06 1.27
C ALA A 199 9.93 -6.33 2.62
N SER A 200 10.05 -5.01 2.61
CA SER A 200 10.03 -4.19 3.82
C SER A 200 8.68 -4.25 4.55
N LEU A 201 7.55 -4.10 3.84
CA LEU A 201 6.22 -4.25 4.44
C LEU A 201 6.09 -5.63 5.07
N TYR A 202 6.44 -6.67 4.32
CA TYR A 202 6.33 -8.04 4.79
C TYR A 202 7.13 -8.25 6.08
N ASP A 203 8.40 -7.86 6.11
CA ASP A 203 9.28 -8.17 7.24
C ASP A 203 9.03 -7.29 8.47
N ASN A 204 8.64 -6.03 8.26
CA ASN A 204 8.54 -5.06 9.36
C ASN A 204 7.10 -4.81 9.84
N PHE A 205 6.07 -5.19 9.09
CA PHE A 205 4.67 -4.94 9.46
C PHE A 205 3.93 -6.22 9.78
N ILE A 206 4.05 -7.26 8.95
CA ILE A 206 3.24 -8.48 9.10
C ILE A 206 3.51 -9.21 10.42
N PRO A 207 4.77 -9.43 10.87
CA PRO A 207 5.02 -10.08 12.15
C PRO A 207 4.41 -9.31 13.33
N ILE A 208 4.46 -7.97 13.29
CA ILE A 208 3.91 -7.12 14.34
C ILE A 208 2.38 -7.25 14.35
N LEU A 209 1.73 -7.05 13.19
CA LEU A 209 0.29 -7.17 13.08
C LEU A 209 -0.20 -8.56 13.52
N TYR A 210 0.47 -9.63 13.05
CA TYR A 210 0.14 -11.00 13.42
C TYR A 210 0.26 -11.22 14.93
N ASN A 211 1.37 -10.79 15.55
CA ASN A 211 1.57 -10.99 16.98
C ASN A 211 0.55 -10.23 17.82
N LEU A 212 0.19 -8.99 17.43
CA LEU A 212 -0.83 -8.20 18.11
C LEU A 212 -2.21 -8.84 17.97
N ALA A 213 -2.62 -9.17 16.74
CA ALA A 213 -3.87 -9.84 16.45
C ALA A 213 -4.00 -11.17 17.20
N TYR A 214 -2.95 -12.00 17.16
CA TYR A 214 -2.92 -13.31 17.82
C TYR A 214 -2.94 -13.18 19.34
N SER A 215 -2.26 -12.18 19.90
CA SER A 215 -2.28 -11.93 21.35
C SER A 215 -3.64 -11.40 21.82
N PHE A 216 -4.35 -10.70 20.94
CA PHE A 216 -5.70 -10.22 21.19
C PHE A 216 -6.72 -11.37 21.17
N ASP A 217 -6.74 -12.16 20.08
CA ASP A 217 -7.57 -13.35 19.95
C ASP A 217 -6.88 -14.39 19.04
N PRO A 218 -6.36 -15.51 19.60
CA PRO A 218 -5.74 -16.58 18.84
C PRO A 218 -6.66 -17.29 17.84
N ASP A 219 -7.98 -17.25 18.08
CA ASP A 219 -9.00 -17.91 17.25
C ASP A 219 -9.67 -16.91 16.28
N ALA A 220 -9.20 -15.66 16.23
CA ALA A 220 -9.73 -14.63 15.35
C ALA A 220 -9.67 -15.05 13.88
N TRP A 221 -10.84 -15.05 13.24
CA TRP A 221 -10.98 -15.39 11.82
C TRP A 221 -10.11 -14.51 10.92
N PHE A 222 -9.87 -13.25 11.30
CA PHE A 222 -9.08 -12.31 10.51
C PHE A 222 -7.58 -12.65 10.45
N LEU A 223 -7.03 -13.47 11.35
CA LEU A 223 -5.66 -13.99 11.24
C LEU A 223 -5.43 -14.76 9.93
N THR A 224 -6.49 -15.38 9.39
CA THR A 224 -6.45 -16.05 8.09
C THR A 224 -6.17 -15.07 6.96
N TYR A 225 -6.71 -13.84 7.01
CA TYR A 225 -6.44 -12.82 5.99
C TYR A 225 -5.03 -12.27 6.05
N ILE A 226 -4.39 -12.22 7.23
CA ILE A 226 -2.95 -11.92 7.31
C ILE A 226 -2.16 -12.99 6.53
N SER A 227 -2.53 -14.26 6.70
CA SER A 227 -1.88 -15.37 6.00
C SER A 227 -2.10 -15.32 4.49
N TYR A 228 -3.32 -14.98 4.04
CA TYR A 228 -3.57 -14.77 2.61
C TYR A 228 -2.83 -13.55 2.06
N ALA A 229 -2.76 -12.44 2.79
CA ALA A 229 -2.02 -11.26 2.38
C ALA A 229 -0.52 -11.54 2.22
N ARG A 230 0.07 -12.37 3.10
CA ARG A 230 1.45 -12.86 2.95
C ARG A 230 1.67 -13.53 1.60
N ILE A 231 0.78 -14.46 1.23
CA ILE A 231 0.86 -15.18 -0.04
C ILE A 231 0.74 -14.20 -1.22
N GLU A 232 -0.21 -13.26 -1.18
CA GLU A 232 -0.40 -12.28 -2.24
C GLU A 232 0.82 -11.35 -2.42
N LEU A 233 1.46 -10.91 -1.34
CA LEU A 233 2.68 -10.11 -1.40
C LEU A 233 3.87 -10.89 -1.98
N ILE A 234 4.07 -12.14 -1.56
CA ILE A 234 5.11 -13.03 -2.10
C ILE A 234 4.86 -13.27 -3.60
N ASN A 235 3.61 -13.53 -4.00
CA ASN A 235 3.23 -13.68 -5.41
C ASN A 235 3.53 -12.40 -6.21
N CYS A 236 3.22 -11.23 -5.65
CA CYS A 236 3.47 -9.95 -6.30
C CYS A 236 4.98 -9.75 -6.53
N TYR A 237 5.80 -10.02 -5.51
CA TYR A 237 7.26 -10.00 -5.64
C TYR A 237 7.74 -10.99 -6.71
N ARG A 238 7.23 -12.23 -6.68
CA ARG A 238 7.58 -13.26 -7.65
C ARG A 238 7.25 -12.84 -9.08
N ASN A 239 6.12 -12.18 -9.30
CA ASN A 239 5.72 -11.68 -10.62
C ASN A 239 6.69 -10.63 -11.18
N LEU A 240 7.29 -9.79 -10.32
CA LEU A 240 8.31 -8.82 -10.69
C LEU A 240 9.64 -9.51 -11.04
N ILE A 241 10.08 -10.45 -10.20
CA ILE A 241 11.30 -11.24 -10.45
C ILE A 241 11.17 -12.05 -11.74
N ASN A 242 10.05 -12.77 -11.92
CA ASN A 242 9.78 -13.57 -13.12
C ASN A 242 9.85 -12.75 -14.41
N ARG A 243 9.42 -11.48 -14.37
CA ARG A 243 9.56 -10.58 -15.53
C ARG A 243 11.04 -10.34 -15.84
N GLY A 244 11.87 -10.11 -14.84
CA GLY A 244 13.31 -9.96 -15.01
C GLY A 244 13.99 -11.23 -15.53
N ILE A 245 13.70 -12.38 -14.92
CA ILE A 245 14.20 -13.69 -15.34
C ILE A 245 13.79 -13.99 -16.79
N SER A 246 12.52 -13.76 -17.14
CA SER A 246 12.03 -13.91 -18.52
C SER A 246 12.71 -12.94 -19.49
N ALA A 247 13.02 -11.72 -19.06
CA ALA A 247 13.76 -10.77 -19.88
C ALA A 247 15.21 -11.22 -20.15
N ILE A 248 15.88 -11.84 -19.15
CA ILE A 248 17.22 -12.42 -19.31
C ILE A 248 17.21 -13.53 -20.38
N LEU A 249 16.26 -14.47 -20.26
CA LEU A 249 16.12 -15.59 -21.19
C LEU A 249 15.87 -15.15 -22.63
N ASN A 250 15.06 -14.10 -22.82
CA ASN A 250 14.70 -13.59 -24.14
C ASN A 250 15.71 -12.55 -24.69
N ALA A 251 16.65 -12.08 -23.88
CA ALA A 251 17.65 -11.09 -24.30
C ALA A 251 18.81 -11.73 -25.09
N GLY A 252 19.28 -10.99 -26.10
CA GLY A 252 20.58 -11.26 -26.73
C GLY A 252 21.75 -10.90 -25.80
N ASP A 253 22.94 -11.46 -26.10
CA ASP A 253 24.12 -11.46 -25.21
C ASP A 253 24.51 -10.10 -24.61
N LYS A 254 24.35 -8.99 -25.37
CA LYS A 254 24.76 -7.65 -24.92
C LYS A 254 23.88 -7.08 -23.80
N ASN A 255 22.59 -7.40 -23.79
CA ASN A 255 21.63 -6.86 -22.81
C ASN A 255 21.40 -7.81 -21.64
N ARG A 256 21.68 -9.11 -21.82
CA ARG A 256 21.47 -10.14 -20.82
C ARG A 256 22.21 -9.85 -19.51
N ARG A 257 23.46 -9.37 -19.59
CA ARG A 257 24.25 -9.01 -18.40
C ARG A 257 23.60 -7.91 -17.56
N LYS A 258 23.13 -6.82 -18.19
CA LYS A 258 22.52 -5.70 -17.46
C LYS A 258 21.27 -6.15 -16.71
N LEU A 259 20.45 -6.98 -17.35
CA LEU A 259 19.24 -7.55 -16.74
C LEU A 259 19.56 -8.50 -15.58
N ALA A 260 20.62 -9.31 -15.72
CA ALA A 260 21.12 -10.17 -14.65
C ALA A 260 21.62 -9.37 -13.45
N ASP A 261 22.41 -8.31 -13.70
CA ASP A 261 22.91 -7.42 -12.66
C ASP A 261 21.76 -6.67 -11.95
N GLU A 262 20.73 -6.25 -12.68
CA GLU A 262 19.52 -5.60 -12.14
C GLU A 262 18.78 -6.53 -11.15
N ILE A 263 18.51 -7.77 -11.56
CA ILE A 263 17.82 -8.74 -10.68
C ILE A 263 18.69 -9.15 -9.50
N LEU A 264 20.01 -9.30 -9.72
CA LEU A 264 20.93 -9.60 -8.64
C LEU A 264 20.98 -8.46 -7.61
N SER A 265 20.89 -7.19 -8.04
CA SER A 265 20.79 -6.05 -7.13
C SER A 265 19.52 -6.11 -6.29
N ILE A 266 18.37 -6.37 -6.92
CA ILE A 266 17.09 -6.50 -6.22
C ILE A 266 17.15 -7.61 -5.16
N LEU A 267 17.67 -8.79 -5.51
CA LEU A 267 17.83 -9.90 -4.55
C LEU A 267 18.79 -9.55 -3.42
N THR A 268 19.89 -8.85 -3.72
CA THR A 268 20.88 -8.38 -2.73
C THR A 268 20.25 -7.38 -1.76
N GLU A 269 19.50 -6.40 -2.26
CA GLU A 269 18.84 -5.39 -1.44
C GLU A 269 17.73 -6.01 -0.57
N CYS A 270 17.04 -7.03 -1.08
CA CYS A 270 16.03 -7.74 -0.30
C CYS A 270 16.63 -8.73 0.71
N ALA A 271 17.92 -9.10 0.59
CA ALA A 271 18.64 -10.05 1.46
C ALA A 271 18.58 -9.72 2.96
N GLY A 272 18.36 -8.44 3.28
CA GLY A 272 18.20 -7.94 4.65
C GLY A 272 16.88 -8.32 5.31
N TYR A 273 15.85 -8.65 4.52
CA TYR A 273 14.50 -8.92 5.04
C TYR A 273 14.31 -10.41 5.35
N LYS A 274 14.67 -10.83 6.56
CA LYS A 274 14.87 -12.26 6.88
C LYS A 274 13.58 -13.06 6.91
N THR A 275 12.51 -12.57 7.53
CA THR A 275 11.22 -13.28 7.59
C THR A 275 10.65 -13.44 6.19
N PHE A 276 10.71 -12.36 5.40
CA PHE A 276 10.28 -12.37 4.01
C PHE A 276 11.04 -13.41 3.18
N ILE A 277 12.37 -13.44 3.26
CA ILE A 277 13.18 -14.36 2.44
C ILE A 277 12.92 -15.82 2.79
N ILE A 278 12.81 -16.13 4.08
CA ILE A 278 12.54 -17.50 4.53
C ILE A 278 11.24 -18.00 3.88
N ASP A 279 10.17 -17.22 3.98
CA ASP A 279 8.88 -17.59 3.40
C ASP A 279 8.90 -17.58 1.87
N TYR A 280 9.58 -16.60 1.26
CA TYR A 280 9.71 -16.51 -0.20
C TYR A 280 10.42 -17.74 -0.77
N VAL A 281 11.55 -18.17 -0.19
CA VAL A 281 12.32 -19.33 -0.68
C VAL A 281 11.56 -20.63 -0.44
N GLN A 282 10.79 -20.74 0.65
CA GLN A 282 9.93 -21.91 0.87
C GLN A 282 8.87 -22.05 -0.22
N MET A 283 8.32 -20.94 -0.72
CA MET A 283 7.31 -20.94 -1.78
C MET A 283 7.92 -21.00 -3.18
N TYR A 284 9.04 -20.31 -3.39
CA TYR A 284 9.72 -20.14 -4.67
C TYR A 284 11.24 -20.35 -4.49
N PRO A 285 11.72 -21.61 -4.53
CA PRO A 285 13.14 -21.90 -4.51
C PRO A 285 13.88 -21.18 -5.64
N ILE A 286 14.99 -20.51 -5.30
CA ILE A 286 15.65 -19.56 -6.21
C ILE A 286 16.80 -20.17 -7.02
N GLU A 287 17.12 -21.46 -6.84
CA GLU A 287 18.30 -22.09 -7.43
C GLU A 287 18.28 -21.97 -8.96
N MET A 288 17.12 -22.26 -9.57
CA MET A 288 16.94 -22.11 -11.01
C MET A 288 17.04 -20.65 -11.46
N ASP A 289 16.56 -19.69 -10.66
CA ASP A 289 16.68 -18.28 -10.98
C ASP A 289 18.14 -17.85 -10.94
N LEU A 290 18.90 -18.28 -9.92
CA LEU A 290 20.35 -18.01 -9.80
C LEU A 290 21.14 -18.63 -10.94
N ASP A 291 20.77 -19.82 -11.40
CA ASP A 291 21.37 -20.45 -12.58
C ASP A 291 21.13 -19.61 -13.85
N ILE A 292 19.89 -19.13 -14.05
CA ILE A 292 19.55 -18.27 -15.18
C ILE A 292 20.29 -16.93 -15.10
N ILE A 293 20.35 -16.33 -13.91
CA ILE A 293 21.11 -15.10 -13.66
C ILE A 293 22.57 -15.34 -14.02
N THR A 294 23.19 -16.42 -13.54
CA THR A 294 24.60 -16.78 -13.80
C THR A 294 24.90 -17.01 -15.28
N GLN A 295 23.95 -17.58 -16.03
CA GLN A 295 24.03 -17.72 -17.48
C GLN A 295 23.92 -16.36 -18.22
N GLY A 296 23.65 -15.29 -17.49
CA GLY A 296 23.49 -13.92 -17.99
C GLY A 296 24.76 -13.26 -18.53
N GLY A 297 25.94 -13.81 -18.24
CA GLY A 297 27.21 -13.40 -18.83
C GLY A 297 28.44 -13.86 -18.04
N LYS A 298 29.60 -13.95 -18.71
CA LYS A 298 30.85 -14.47 -18.12
C LYS A 298 31.42 -13.63 -16.96
N ASN A 299 30.99 -12.38 -16.81
CA ASN A 299 31.52 -11.40 -15.85
C ASN A 299 30.49 -10.91 -14.84
N ILE A 300 29.51 -11.76 -14.47
CA ILE A 300 28.58 -11.43 -13.38
C ILE A 300 29.36 -11.33 -12.07
N ASP A 301 28.92 -10.42 -11.20
CA ASP A 301 29.48 -10.22 -9.87
C ASP A 301 29.28 -11.49 -9.01
N LYS A 302 30.33 -12.32 -8.97
CA LYS A 302 30.35 -13.56 -8.20
C LYS A 302 30.25 -13.32 -6.69
N ILE A 303 30.69 -12.16 -6.20
CA ILE A 303 30.62 -11.85 -4.77
C ILE A 303 29.16 -11.64 -4.39
N LYS A 304 28.43 -10.80 -5.15
CA LYS A 304 26.99 -10.61 -4.95
C LYS A 304 26.20 -11.91 -5.15
N LEU A 305 26.55 -12.69 -6.18
CA LEU A 305 25.90 -13.98 -6.44
C LEU A 305 26.05 -14.95 -5.27
N ASN A 306 27.27 -15.09 -4.73
CA ASN A 306 27.51 -15.94 -3.57
C ASN A 306 26.80 -15.42 -2.33
N PHE A 307 26.84 -14.11 -2.09
CA PHE A 307 26.12 -13.47 -0.99
C PHE A 307 24.61 -13.75 -1.06
N VAL A 308 23.99 -13.58 -2.24
CA VAL A 308 22.57 -13.90 -2.44
C VAL A 308 22.31 -15.39 -2.26
N SER A 309 23.16 -16.25 -2.83
CA SER A 309 23.03 -17.70 -2.64
C SER A 309 23.07 -18.08 -1.16
N ASP A 310 23.98 -17.51 -0.37
CA ASP A 310 24.09 -17.79 1.05
C ASP A 310 22.94 -17.17 1.86
N ALA A 311 22.52 -15.94 1.54
CA ALA A 311 21.44 -15.25 2.25
C ALA A 311 20.07 -15.91 2.04
N TYR A 312 19.87 -16.60 0.92
CA TYR A 312 18.62 -17.28 0.55
C TYR A 312 18.68 -18.80 0.78
N LYS A 313 19.80 -19.34 1.29
CA LYS A 313 19.81 -20.71 1.81
C LYS A 313 19.02 -20.76 3.10
N ILE A 314 17.99 -21.60 3.13
CA ILE A 314 17.28 -21.89 4.38
C ILE A 314 18.17 -22.82 5.20
N ASP A 315 18.79 -22.29 6.25
CA ASP A 315 19.44 -23.14 7.25
C ASP A 315 18.35 -23.89 8.03
N GLN A 316 18.24 -25.19 7.77
CA GLN A 316 17.25 -26.07 8.40
C GLN A 316 17.38 -26.11 9.94
N ALA A 317 18.45 -25.57 10.51
CA ALA A 317 18.62 -25.40 11.96
C ALA A 317 17.61 -24.41 12.58
N ALA A 318 17.19 -23.36 11.86
CA ALA A 318 16.24 -22.37 12.38
C ALA A 318 14.81 -22.91 12.51
N SER A 319 14.46 -23.95 11.73
CA SER A 319 13.15 -24.61 11.80
C SER A 319 12.93 -25.47 13.07
N LYS A 320 13.98 -25.69 13.87
CA LYS A 320 13.91 -26.52 15.09
C LYS A 320 13.63 -25.75 16.38
N LEU A 321 13.51 -24.42 16.32
CA LEU A 321 13.33 -23.57 17.51
C LEU A 321 11.85 -23.26 17.84
N SER A 322 10.86 -23.82 17.13
CA SER A 322 9.43 -23.62 17.47
C SER A 322 8.73 -24.81 18.15
N ASN A 323 9.44 -25.87 18.52
CA ASN A 323 8.86 -26.97 19.29
C ASN A 323 9.43 -26.98 20.71
N GLY A 324 8.95 -26.05 21.55
CA GLY A 324 9.11 -26.18 22.99
C GLY A 324 8.27 -27.36 23.48
N HIS A 325 8.91 -28.40 24.03
CA HIS A 325 8.43 -29.18 25.17
C HIS A 325 9.60 -29.98 25.80
N HIS A 326 9.80 -29.72 27.08
CA HIS A 326 10.50 -30.46 28.14
C HIS A 326 11.58 -31.50 27.78
N ASN A 327 12.78 -31.28 28.29
CA ASN A 327 13.27 -32.09 29.41
C ASN A 327 14.40 -31.38 30.18
N ASN A 328 14.33 -31.53 31.50
CA ASN A 328 15.36 -31.17 32.46
C ASN A 328 16.65 -31.92 32.15
N ASP A 329 17.80 -31.25 32.22
CA ASP A 329 18.90 -31.74 33.05
C ASP A 329 19.92 -30.63 33.32
N ILE A 330 20.26 -30.53 34.60
CA ILE A 330 21.26 -29.66 35.20
C ILE A 330 22.63 -30.30 34.98
N VAL A 331 23.55 -29.64 34.27
CA VAL A 331 25.00 -29.63 34.60
C VAL A 331 25.65 -28.36 34.02
N ASP A 332 26.31 -27.61 34.90
CA ASP A 332 27.22 -26.47 34.66
C ASP A 332 28.63 -26.90 35.17
N PRO A 333 29.77 -26.20 34.98
CA PRO A 333 30.25 -25.28 33.91
C PRO A 333 31.64 -25.75 33.34
N LEU A 334 32.17 -25.02 32.35
CA LEU A 334 33.56 -24.48 32.26
C LEU A 334 34.23 -24.55 30.87
N ASN A 335 34.71 -23.37 30.48
CA ASN A 335 35.89 -23.01 29.67
C ASN A 335 35.81 -22.99 28.13
N GLY A 336 36.07 -21.79 27.60
CA GLY A 336 36.46 -21.55 26.21
C GLY A 336 36.26 -20.10 25.81
N ASP A 337 37.10 -19.20 26.30
CA ASP A 337 37.19 -17.79 25.95
C ASP A 337 37.36 -17.59 24.43
N GLU A 338 36.53 -16.75 23.80
CA GLU A 338 36.96 -15.93 22.65
C GLU A 338 36.29 -14.54 22.72
N GLU A 339 37.15 -13.54 22.64
CA GLU A 339 36.91 -12.10 22.78
C GLU A 339 36.05 -11.54 21.63
N PHE A 340 35.11 -10.64 21.97
CA PHE A 340 34.45 -9.78 20.98
C PHE A 340 34.52 -8.32 21.44
N GLU A 341 35.61 -7.64 21.07
CA GLU A 341 35.69 -6.17 21.05
C GLU A 341 35.58 -5.67 19.61
N GLY A 342 34.86 -4.56 19.40
CA GLY A 342 35.00 -3.78 18.17
C GLY A 342 33.74 -3.08 17.67
N ALA A 343 33.18 -2.18 18.46
CA ALA A 343 32.23 -1.18 17.99
C ALA A 343 32.94 -0.19 17.03
N CYS A 344 32.37 0.02 15.85
CA CYS A 344 32.74 1.13 14.98
C CYS A 344 31.49 1.94 14.63
N ALA A 345 31.35 3.09 15.29
CA ALA A 345 30.50 4.18 14.90
C ALA A 345 30.98 4.78 13.56
N LEU A 346 30.05 5.21 12.71
CA LEU A 346 30.32 6.09 11.57
C LEU A 346 29.50 7.39 11.70
N PRO A 347 29.99 8.50 11.14
CA PRO A 347 29.85 9.82 11.73
C PRO A 347 28.62 10.59 11.25
N VAL A 348 28.11 11.43 12.17
CA VAL A 348 27.12 12.47 11.95
C VAL A 348 27.73 13.57 11.08
N HIS A 349 27.21 13.74 9.86
CA HIS A 349 27.50 14.92 9.04
C HIS A 349 26.62 16.08 9.47
N GLN A 350 27.25 17.10 10.06
CA GLN A 350 26.70 18.45 10.21
C GLN A 350 26.62 19.10 8.83
N ASN A 351 25.44 19.58 8.45
CA ASN A 351 25.27 20.44 7.26
C ASN A 351 25.05 21.88 7.69
N GLU A 352 25.99 22.73 7.27
CA GLU A 352 25.94 24.19 7.41
C GLU A 352 24.89 24.80 6.48
N PHE A 353 24.14 25.76 7.02
CA PHE A 353 23.12 26.55 6.34
C PHE A 353 23.72 27.49 5.29
N SER A 354 23.23 27.38 4.05
CA SER A 354 23.39 28.42 3.02
C SER A 354 22.04 29.10 2.74
N LYS A 355 22.08 30.44 2.71
CA LYS A 355 20.97 31.39 2.51
C LYS A 355 20.32 31.24 1.12
N ALA A 356 18.98 31.15 1.06
CA ALA A 356 18.09 32.09 0.36
C ALA A 356 16.65 31.54 0.11
N SER A 357 15.68 32.45 0.22
CA SER A 357 14.29 32.45 -0.30
C SER A 357 13.16 31.97 0.62
N MET A 358 12.44 32.94 1.20
CA MET A 358 11.25 32.79 2.02
C MET A 358 10.05 32.29 1.21
N THR A 359 9.50 31.14 1.61
CA THR A 359 8.12 30.73 1.28
C THR A 359 7.42 30.29 2.56
N THR A 360 6.09 30.41 2.56
CA THR A 360 5.16 30.28 3.69
C THR A 360 5.20 28.96 4.49
N GLN A 361 5.97 27.95 4.06
CA GLN A 361 6.19 26.71 4.83
C GLN A 361 7.10 26.92 6.05
N ASN A 362 7.96 27.95 6.04
CA ASN A 362 8.95 28.19 7.10
C ASN A 362 8.33 28.76 8.39
N VAL A 363 7.15 29.41 8.31
CA VAL A 363 6.53 30.06 9.49
C VAL A 363 5.93 29.05 10.46
N GLU A 364 5.32 27.98 9.96
CA GLU A 364 4.69 26.94 10.80
C GLU A 364 5.74 26.09 11.52
N GLU A 365 6.85 25.75 10.85
CA GLU A 365 7.97 25.03 11.45
C GLU A 365 8.65 25.85 12.56
N VAL A 366 8.87 27.16 12.33
CA VAL A 366 9.40 28.06 13.36
C VAL A 366 8.45 28.16 14.55
N LEU A 367 7.14 28.25 14.31
CA LEU A 367 6.14 28.36 15.38
C LEU A 367 6.04 27.07 16.20
N GLN A 368 6.19 25.90 15.56
CA GLN A 368 6.26 24.60 16.25
C GLN A 368 7.50 24.46 17.13
N ILE A 369 8.66 24.92 16.65
CA ILE A 369 9.91 24.93 17.43
C ILE A 369 9.76 25.82 18.67
N GLU A 370 9.26 27.05 18.52
CA GLU A 370 9.09 27.99 19.64
C GLU A 370 8.03 27.49 20.64
N THR A 371 6.96 26.86 20.16
CA THR A 371 5.95 26.23 21.03
C THR A 371 6.54 25.10 21.86
N SER A 372 7.39 24.27 21.26
CA SER A 372 8.02 23.13 21.94
C SER A 372 8.96 23.57 23.07
N LYS A 373 9.72 24.67 22.88
CA LYS A 373 10.59 25.25 23.91
C LYS A 373 9.84 25.66 25.17
N ILE A 374 8.65 26.24 25.01
CA ILE A 374 7.83 26.69 26.14
C ILE A 374 7.21 25.49 26.86
N LEU A 375 6.71 24.50 26.11
CA LEU A 375 6.09 23.29 26.67
C LEU A 375 7.08 22.39 27.41
N GLU A 376 8.36 22.41 27.01
CA GLU A 376 9.43 21.71 27.75
C GLU A 376 9.61 22.26 29.17
N LEU A 377 9.39 23.58 29.36
CA LEU A 377 9.47 24.24 30.66
C LEU A 377 8.14 24.24 31.42
N PHE A 378 7.01 24.29 30.70
CA PHE A 378 5.67 24.34 31.28
C PHE A 378 4.72 23.33 30.61
N PRO A 379 4.84 22.03 30.93
CA PRO A 379 4.10 20.96 30.25
C PRO A 379 2.60 20.92 30.60
N HIS A 380 2.16 21.72 31.57
CA HIS A 380 0.77 21.79 32.01
C HIS A 380 -0.09 22.76 31.17
N TYR A 381 0.49 23.48 30.20
CA TYR A 381 -0.28 24.32 29.28
C TYR A 381 -0.64 23.58 28.00
N GLY A 382 -1.81 23.87 27.45
CA GLY A 382 -2.26 23.39 26.16
C GLY A 382 -1.47 24.00 24.99
N VAL A 383 -1.21 23.19 23.96
CA VAL A 383 -0.48 23.60 22.75
C VAL A 383 -1.16 24.78 22.04
N GLY A 384 -2.50 24.83 22.03
CA GLY A 384 -3.27 25.93 21.44
C GLY A 384 -3.10 27.23 22.21
N TYR A 385 -3.12 27.15 23.55
CA TYR A 385 -2.92 28.29 24.44
C TYR A 385 -1.52 28.93 24.25
N ILE A 386 -0.46 28.11 24.24
CA ILE A 386 0.92 28.59 24.02
C ILE A 386 1.08 29.25 22.64
N ARG A 387 0.44 28.70 21.60
CA ARG A 387 0.50 29.28 20.26
C ARG A 387 -0.21 30.63 20.16
N ARG A 388 -1.27 30.86 20.93
CA ARG A 388 -1.92 32.18 21.03
C ARG A 388 -1.02 33.19 21.74
N LEU A 389 -0.34 32.79 22.82
CA LEU A 389 0.64 33.65 23.49
C LEU A 389 1.79 34.02 22.56
N LEU A 390 2.37 33.04 21.85
CA LEU A 390 3.41 33.30 20.85
C LEU A 390 2.93 34.25 19.75
N ALA A 391 1.71 34.08 19.24
CA ALA A 391 1.16 35.00 18.24
C ALA A 391 1.01 36.44 18.78
N TYR A 392 0.73 36.62 20.07
CA TYR A 392 0.59 37.93 20.71
C TYR A 392 1.95 38.61 20.98
N TYR A 393 2.94 37.82 21.42
CA TYR A 393 4.30 38.28 21.73
C TYR A 393 5.28 38.07 20.55
N ASN A 394 4.81 38.29 19.31
CA ASN A 394 5.63 38.28 18.09
C ASN A 394 6.50 37.02 17.87
N ASN A 395 6.00 35.85 18.25
CA ASN A 395 6.67 34.54 18.19
C ASN A 395 8.00 34.49 18.98
N ASN A 396 8.12 35.28 20.05
CA ASN A 396 9.30 35.28 20.92
C ASN A 396 9.07 34.41 22.16
N SER A 397 9.67 33.21 22.20
CA SER A 397 9.49 32.30 23.34
C SER A 397 10.08 32.83 24.65
N GLU A 398 11.20 33.56 24.62
CA GLU A 398 11.84 34.10 25.82
C GLU A 398 10.95 35.14 26.52
N GLU A 399 10.28 35.97 25.73
CA GLU A 399 9.35 36.98 26.23
C GLU A 399 8.09 36.34 26.82
N VAL A 400 7.55 35.30 26.17
CA VAL A 400 6.42 34.53 26.70
C VAL A 400 6.79 33.83 28.01
N ILE A 401 7.97 33.20 28.09
CA ILE A 401 8.47 32.54 29.30
C ILE A 401 8.60 33.56 30.44
N SER A 402 9.22 34.71 30.18
CA SER A 402 9.36 35.79 31.18
C SER A 402 7.99 36.26 31.69
N LYS A 403 6.99 36.43 30.82
CA LYS A 403 5.64 36.87 31.20
C LYS A 403 4.85 35.82 31.99
N ILE A 404 5.01 34.54 31.65
CA ILE A 404 4.43 33.42 32.43
C ILE A 404 5.06 33.36 33.83
N VAL A 405 6.39 33.48 33.93
CA VAL A 405 7.11 33.42 35.21
C VAL A 405 6.80 34.63 36.10
N GLU A 406 6.70 35.82 35.52
CA GLU A 406 6.38 37.05 36.24
C GLU A 406 4.90 37.15 36.65
N GLY A 407 4.04 36.24 36.17
CA GLY A 407 2.59 36.30 36.39
C GLY A 407 1.94 37.57 35.80
N ASN A 408 2.58 38.15 34.79
CA ASN A 408 2.22 39.45 34.21
C ASN A 408 1.73 39.27 32.76
N LEU A 409 0.83 38.31 32.57
CA LEU A 409 0.12 38.10 31.31
C LEU A 409 -0.93 39.19 31.14
N ASP A 410 -1.16 39.60 29.89
CA ASP A 410 -2.20 40.58 29.58
C ASP A 410 -3.57 40.06 30.05
N SER A 411 -4.40 40.97 30.55
CA SER A 411 -5.77 40.72 31.01
C SER A 411 -6.65 39.98 30.01
N SER A 412 -6.35 40.07 28.71
CA SER A 412 -7.02 39.36 27.62
C SER A 412 -6.83 37.84 27.65
N PHE A 413 -5.86 37.31 28.41
CA PHE A 413 -5.59 35.87 28.53
C PHE A 413 -6.15 35.23 29.81
N ASN A 414 -6.70 36.02 30.74
CA ASN A 414 -7.27 35.51 31.99
C ASN A 414 -8.55 34.68 31.78
N ASP A 415 -9.30 34.95 30.70
CA ASP A 415 -10.54 34.24 30.35
C ASP A 415 -10.31 33.12 29.31
N CYS A 416 -9.05 32.86 28.91
CA CYS A 416 -8.72 31.85 27.93
C CYS A 416 -8.59 30.45 28.57
N ASP A 417 -8.98 29.43 27.81
CA ASP A 417 -8.74 28.03 28.19
C ASP A 417 -7.24 27.73 28.17
N ILE A 418 -6.70 27.43 29.36
CA ILE A 418 -5.28 27.15 29.63
C ILE A 418 -4.87 25.80 29.01
N ASP A 419 -5.82 24.87 28.90
CA ASP A 419 -5.60 23.50 28.40
C ASP A 419 -5.95 23.36 26.91
N GLU A 420 -6.15 24.48 26.19
CA GLU A 420 -6.64 24.45 24.81
C GLU A 420 -5.76 23.58 23.88
N PRO A 421 -6.35 22.57 23.20
CA PRO A 421 -5.64 21.78 22.21
C PRO A 421 -5.47 22.54 20.88
N TYR A 422 -4.35 22.31 20.20
CA TYR A 422 -4.13 22.87 18.86
C TYR A 422 -4.81 22.02 17.78
N ILE A 423 -5.69 22.63 16.99
CA ILE A 423 -6.31 22.02 15.80
C ILE A 423 -5.71 22.68 14.55
N PRO A 424 -4.89 21.97 13.74
CA PRO A 424 -4.36 22.50 12.50
C PRO A 424 -5.48 22.91 11.55
N LYS A 425 -5.29 24.01 10.79
CA LYS A 425 -6.24 24.40 9.75
C LYS A 425 -6.15 23.41 8.58
N ASP A 426 -7.28 22.87 8.14
CA ASP A 426 -7.36 22.01 6.95
C ASP A 426 -6.86 22.78 5.72
N ILE A 427 -5.64 22.48 5.29
CA ILE A 427 -5.12 22.96 4.01
C ILE A 427 -5.75 22.04 2.95
N PRO A 428 -6.54 22.57 1.99
CA PRO A 428 -7.05 21.75 0.90
C PRO A 428 -5.87 21.11 0.17
N ASP A 429 -5.89 19.78 0.13
CA ASP A 429 -4.78 18.96 -0.33
C ASP A 429 -4.41 19.34 -1.78
N LYS A 430 -3.10 19.41 -2.09
CA LYS A 430 -2.63 19.67 -3.48
C LYS A 430 -3.18 18.62 -4.45
N VAL A 431 -3.51 17.42 -3.93
CA VAL A 431 -4.18 16.35 -4.66
C VAL A 431 -5.61 16.74 -5.04
N PHE A 432 -6.42 17.34 -4.15
CA PHE A 432 -7.78 17.80 -4.47
C PHE A 432 -7.76 18.86 -5.58
N LEU A 433 -6.86 19.84 -5.47
CA LEU A 433 -6.71 20.89 -6.49
C LEU A 433 -6.25 20.36 -7.85
N ALA A 434 -5.51 19.24 -7.88
CA ALA A 434 -4.99 18.64 -9.11
C ALA A 434 -5.91 17.58 -9.73
N THR A 435 -6.78 16.95 -8.93
CA THR A 435 -7.53 15.74 -9.34
C THR A 435 -9.04 15.84 -9.14
N GLY A 436 -9.53 16.85 -8.42
CA GLY A 436 -10.94 16.97 -8.04
C GLY A 436 -11.42 15.96 -7.00
N LEU A 437 -10.52 15.19 -6.39
CA LEU A 437 -10.82 14.16 -5.38
C LEU A 437 -11.02 14.78 -3.99
N GLU A 438 -12.27 14.87 -3.54
CA GLU A 438 -12.57 15.18 -2.14
C GLU A 438 -12.17 13.96 -1.30
N ARG A 439 -11.35 14.15 -0.26
CA ARG A 439 -11.05 13.06 0.69
C ARG A 439 -12.31 12.80 1.51
N SER A 440 -13.08 11.78 1.14
CA SER A 440 -14.08 11.23 2.06
C SER A 440 -13.35 10.58 3.24
N ASN A 441 -13.77 10.92 4.46
CA ASN A 441 -13.16 10.38 5.66
C ASN A 441 -13.74 8.99 5.95
N ILE A 442 -12.98 8.13 6.64
CA ILE A 442 -13.34 6.71 6.88
C ILE A 442 -14.71 6.58 7.58
N TYR A 443 -15.13 7.60 8.33
CA TYR A 443 -16.37 7.60 9.12
C TYR A 443 -17.66 7.91 8.35
N ASP A 444 -17.59 8.24 7.05
CA ASP A 444 -18.79 8.65 6.29
C ASP A 444 -19.68 7.45 5.86
N GLY A 445 -19.20 6.20 6.00
CA GLY A 445 -19.90 4.97 5.59
C GLY A 445 -20.36 4.01 6.71
N ASP A 446 -19.91 4.17 7.95
CA ASP A 446 -19.91 3.09 8.96
C ASP A 446 -21.27 2.66 9.53
N LYS A 447 -22.37 3.37 9.25
CA LYS A 447 -23.66 3.02 9.87
C LYS A 447 -24.42 1.88 9.18
N ARG A 448 -24.04 1.45 7.97
CA ARG A 448 -24.78 0.40 7.24
C ARG A 448 -24.09 -0.96 7.16
N ASN A 449 -22.76 -1.04 7.20
CA ASN A 449 -22.04 -2.32 7.12
C ASN A 449 -22.10 -3.14 8.43
N ARG A 450 -22.33 -2.49 9.58
CA ARG A 450 -22.43 -3.15 10.89
C ARG A 450 -23.59 -4.15 11.06
N LYS A 451 -24.52 -4.30 10.12
CA LYS A 451 -25.65 -5.26 10.23
C LYS A 451 -25.48 -6.54 9.42
N LEU A 452 -24.52 -6.62 8.50
CA LEU A 452 -24.32 -7.81 7.67
C LEU A 452 -23.21 -8.72 8.18
N ILE A 453 -22.32 -8.23 9.05
CA ILE A 453 -21.18 -8.99 9.57
C ILE A 453 -21.40 -9.43 11.04
N THR A 454 -22.30 -8.78 11.79
CA THR A 454 -22.53 -9.05 13.22
C THR A 454 -23.55 -10.16 13.53
N ASN A 455 -23.93 -10.98 12.55
CA ASN A 455 -24.76 -12.18 12.78
C ASN A 455 -23.96 -13.47 12.54
N PHE A 456 -22.74 -13.53 13.06
CA PHE A 456 -22.01 -14.78 13.28
C PHE A 456 -21.62 -14.89 14.75
#